data_AF-A0A9Q4MQZ9-F1
#
_entry.id   AF-A0A9Q4MQZ9-F1
#
_cell.length_a   1.000
_cell.length_b   1.000
_cell.length_c   1.000
_cell.angle_alpha   90.00
_cell.angle_beta   90.00
_cell.angle_gamma   90.00
#
_symmetry.space_group_name_H-M   'P 1'
#
loop_
_entity.id
_entity.type
_entity.pdbx_description
1 polymer ?
#
loop_
_entity_poly.entity_id
_entity_poly.type
_entity_poly.pdbx_seq_one_letter_code
_entity_poly.pdbx_strand_id
1 'polypeptide(L)'
;MVAIILVTYLDLVKGYGMSSLEKGGLFPVWLLFFVMGVYLGNRKERAYRLWPWLFVMGIGLFLSFLETKWLYPLYHMGYGIKASAHLYSLAVIMVLFSEKTQRKFTSFGLWFRLLVWLGQISFGIYLIHCFFIMVLSRLPFHWDWFSQTFVVLALSSCLVYGVRRVLPSVARRVGF
;
A
#
# COMPACT_ATOMS: atom_id res chain seq x y z
N MET A 1 -3.91 6.51 15.29
CA MET A 1 -2.78 6.01 16.11
C MET A 1 -3.25 5.15 17.27
N VAL A 2 -4.15 5.62 18.14
CA VAL A 2 -4.70 4.83 19.26
C VAL A 2 -5.31 3.49 18.80
N ALA A 3 -6.13 3.50 17.73
CA ALA A 3 -6.70 2.27 17.17
C ALA A 3 -5.64 1.26 16.68
N ILE A 4 -4.52 1.74 16.13
CA ILE A 4 -3.43 0.88 15.65
C ILE A 4 -2.72 0.25 16.85
N ILE A 5 -2.37 1.06 17.85
CA ILE A 5 -1.72 0.58 19.08
C ILE A 5 -2.61 -0.46 19.77
N LEU A 6 -3.93 -0.23 19.81
CA LEU A 6 -4.89 -1.17 20.37
C LEU A 6 -4.94 -2.49 19.58
N VAL A 7 -5.05 -2.43 18.25
CA VAL A 7 -5.05 -3.63 17.39
C VAL A 7 -3.74 -4.39 17.52
N THR A 8 -2.61 -3.70 17.48
CA THR A 8 -1.28 -4.28 17.68
C THR A 8 -1.16 -4.91 19.07
N TYR A 9 -1.67 -4.28 20.13
CA TYR A 9 -1.65 -4.84 21.48
C TYR A 9 -2.55 -6.08 21.62
N LEU A 10 -3.79 -6.02 21.12
CA LEU A 10 -4.73 -7.14 21.19
C LEU A 10 -4.24 -8.34 20.37
N ASP A 11 -3.66 -8.10 19.21
CA ASP A 11 -3.19 -9.16 18.34
C ASP A 11 -1.82 -9.71 18.76
N LEU A 12 -0.85 -8.84 19.07
CA LEU A 12 0.52 -9.25 19.39
C LEU A 12 0.74 -9.62 20.86
N VAL A 13 0.15 -8.87 21.80
CA VAL A 13 0.40 -9.07 23.23
C VAL A 13 -0.62 -10.03 23.84
N LYS A 14 -1.88 -9.96 23.42
CA LYS A 14 -2.93 -10.87 23.91
C LYS A 14 -3.12 -12.13 23.06
N GLY A 15 -2.50 -12.22 21.88
CA GLY A 15 -2.47 -13.44 21.09
C GLY A 15 -3.81 -13.85 20.47
N TYR A 16 -4.74 -12.90 20.26
CA TYR A 16 -6.06 -13.21 19.69
C TYR A 16 -6.01 -13.73 18.24
N GLY A 17 -4.89 -13.59 17.52
CA GLY A 17 -4.70 -14.20 16.21
C GLY A 17 -5.69 -13.72 15.15
N MET A 18 -5.94 -12.41 15.10
CA MET A 18 -6.94 -11.83 14.21
C MET A 18 -6.59 -12.09 12.74
N SER A 19 -7.61 -12.29 11.91
CA SER A 19 -7.45 -12.45 10.45
C SER A 19 -7.03 -11.13 9.79
N SER A 20 -6.42 -11.21 8.60
CA SER A 20 -6.07 -10.02 7.80
C SER A 20 -7.28 -9.14 7.46
N LEU A 21 -8.48 -9.74 7.39
CA LEU A 21 -9.73 -9.03 7.10
C LEU A 21 -10.22 -8.24 8.32
N GLU A 22 -10.05 -8.77 9.53
CA GLU A 22 -10.34 -8.03 10.77
C GLU A 22 -9.35 -6.90 11.01
N LYS A 23 -8.07 -7.16 10.72
CA LYS A 23 -6.99 -6.17 10.84
C LYS A 23 -7.06 -5.06 9.79
N GLY A 24 -7.50 -5.38 8.58
CA GLY A 24 -7.54 -4.47 7.43
C GLY A 24 -8.89 -3.82 7.17
N GLY A 25 -10.00 -4.52 7.49
CA GLY A 25 -11.34 -4.20 7.00
C GLY A 25 -12.29 -3.53 7.99
N LEU A 26 -12.09 -3.66 9.31
CA LEU A 26 -13.15 -3.33 10.28
C LEU A 26 -12.95 -2.05 11.11
N PHE A 27 -11.77 -1.42 11.13
CA PHE A 27 -11.52 -0.27 12.04
C PHE A 27 -10.66 0.83 11.37
N PRO A 28 -10.64 2.09 11.88
CA PRO A 28 -10.20 3.30 11.16
C PRO A 28 -8.69 3.39 10.92
N VAL A 29 -7.97 2.29 11.11
CA VAL A 29 -6.54 2.09 10.84
C VAL A 29 -6.21 2.54 9.42
N TRP A 30 -6.96 2.05 8.43
CA TRP A 30 -6.77 2.38 7.02
C TRP A 30 -7.64 3.55 6.54
N LEU A 31 -8.76 3.81 7.21
CA LEU A 31 -9.67 4.90 6.88
C LEU A 31 -8.97 6.27 6.91
N LEU A 32 -7.98 6.45 7.80
CA LEU A 32 -7.18 7.67 7.86
C LEU A 32 -6.55 8.01 6.51
N PHE A 33 -5.97 7.03 5.80
CA PHE A 33 -5.31 7.26 4.52
C PHE A 33 -6.32 7.63 3.43
N PHE A 34 -7.48 6.98 3.43
CA PHE A 34 -8.58 7.33 2.52
C PHE A 34 -9.07 8.76 2.76
N VAL A 35 -9.37 9.12 4.01
CA VAL A 35 -9.83 10.46 4.37
C VAL A 35 -8.78 11.52 4.03
N MET A 36 -7.50 11.26 4.29
CA MET A 36 -6.42 12.17 3.89
C MET A 36 -6.34 12.33 2.37
N GLY A 37 -6.48 11.23 1.62
CA GLY A 37 -6.50 11.27 0.16
C GLY A 37 -7.65 12.12 -0.38
N VAL A 38 -8.86 11.96 0.14
CA VAL A 38 -10.03 12.77 -0.22
C VAL A 38 -9.83 14.24 0.17
N TYR A 39 -9.35 14.49 1.39
CA TYR A 39 -9.12 15.84 1.90
C TYR A 39 -8.08 16.61 1.08
N LEU A 40 -6.91 16.00 0.85
CA LEU A 40 -5.85 16.60 0.05
C LEU A 40 -6.23 16.64 -1.44
N GLY A 41 -7.01 15.68 -1.93
CA GLY A 41 -7.55 15.68 -3.29
C GLY A 41 -8.44 16.88 -3.58
N ASN A 42 -9.24 17.31 -2.60
CA ASN A 42 -10.20 18.41 -2.73
C ASN A 42 -9.63 19.81 -2.42
N ARG A 43 -8.38 19.89 -1.95
CA ARG A 43 -7.74 21.20 -1.70
C ARG A 43 -7.27 21.85 -2.99
N LYS A 44 -7.61 23.13 -3.17
CA LYS A 44 -7.18 23.95 -4.31
C LYS A 44 -5.67 24.20 -4.31
N GLU A 45 -5.07 24.38 -3.14
CA GLU A 45 -3.63 24.65 -2.98
C GLU A 45 -3.00 23.66 -2.01
N ARG A 46 -1.85 23.09 -2.41
CA ARG A 46 -1.03 22.12 -1.64
C ARG A 46 0.43 22.58 -1.56
N ALA A 47 0.60 23.86 -1.27
CA ALA A 47 1.89 24.56 -1.20
C ALA A 47 2.47 24.61 0.23
N TYR A 48 2.51 23.48 0.93
CA TYR A 48 3.16 23.40 2.26
C TYR A 48 4.66 23.09 2.15
N ARG A 49 5.39 23.35 3.25
CA ARG A 49 6.82 23.03 3.36
C ARG A 49 7.01 21.52 3.39
N LEU A 50 7.88 21.00 2.51
CA LEU A 50 8.16 19.57 2.38
C LEU A 50 9.13 19.03 3.45
N TRP A 51 10.05 19.87 3.92
CA TRP A 51 11.13 19.44 4.82
C TRP A 51 10.65 18.71 6.09
N PRO A 52 9.62 19.18 6.83
CA PRO A 52 9.13 18.45 8.00
C PRO A 52 8.60 17.06 7.65
N TRP A 53 7.93 16.92 6.50
CA TRP A 53 7.40 15.63 6.06
C TRP A 53 8.49 14.69 5.59
N LEU A 54 9.53 15.19 4.91
CA LEU A 54 10.71 14.38 4.55
C LEU A 54 11.43 13.86 5.80
N PHE A 55 11.55 14.70 6.84
CA PHE A 55 12.13 14.30 8.12
C PHE A 55 11.29 13.24 8.82
N VAL A 56 9.96 13.43 8.93
CA VAL A 56 9.04 12.44 9.52
C VAL A 56 9.04 11.14 8.71
N MET A 57 9.15 11.21 7.38
CA MET A 57 9.28 10.03 6.52
C MET A 57 10.55 9.24 6.86
N GLY A 58 11.70 9.92 6.97
CA GLY A 58 12.97 9.27 7.34
C GLY A 58 12.91 8.63 8.73
N ILE A 59 12.44 9.37 9.74
CA ILE A 59 12.30 8.87 11.11
C ILE A 59 11.28 7.74 11.18
N GLY A 60 10.12 7.88 10.54
CA GLY A 60 9.07 6.85 10.55
C GLY A 60 9.57 5.54 9.94
N LEU A 61 10.36 5.60 8.87
CA LEU A 61 10.99 4.42 8.28
C LEU A 61 12.01 3.77 9.22
N PHE A 62 12.87 4.59 9.83
CA PHE A 62 13.87 4.11 10.78
C PHE A 62 13.23 3.46 12.01
N LEU A 63 12.21 4.10 12.59
CA LEU A 63 11.44 3.54 13.70
C LEU A 63 10.71 2.25 13.30
N SER A 64 10.22 2.16 12.05
CA SER A 64 9.60 0.93 11.54
C SER A 64 10.58 -0.23 11.45
N PHE A 65 11.85 0.04 11.13
CA PHE A 65 12.89 -0.97 11.18
C PHE A 65 13.18 -1.42 12.62
N LEU A 66 13.31 -0.48 13.56
CA LEU A 66 13.54 -0.79 14.98
C LEU A 66 12.36 -1.55 15.61
N GLU A 67 11.13 -1.12 15.35
CA GLU A 67 9.90 -1.78 15.82
C GLU A 67 9.81 -3.21 15.27
N THR A 68 10.20 -3.41 14.00
CA THR A 68 10.27 -4.77 13.43
C THR A 68 11.32 -5.61 14.15
N LYS A 69 12.53 -5.07 14.36
CA LYS A 69 13.61 -5.80 15.04
C LYS A 69 13.22 -6.19 16.47
N TRP A 70 12.47 -5.35 17.16
CA TRP A 70 12.00 -5.61 18.52
C TRP A 70 10.83 -6.59 18.57
N LEU A 71 9.92 -6.55 17.59
CA LEU A 71 8.78 -7.46 17.50
C LEU A 71 9.13 -8.83 16.90
N TYR A 72 10.20 -8.93 16.11
CA TYR A 72 10.58 -10.16 15.42
C TYR A 72 10.77 -11.38 16.34
N PRO A 73 11.42 -11.27 17.52
CA PRO A 73 11.57 -12.39 18.44
C PRO A 73 10.24 -12.93 19.00
N LEU A 74 9.17 -12.14 19.00
CA LEU A 74 7.86 -12.53 19.55
C LEU A 74 7.05 -13.41 18.58
N TYR A 75 7.30 -13.31 17.27
CA TYR A 75 6.44 -13.91 16.25
C TYR A 75 7.18 -14.66 15.13
N HIS A 76 8.50 -14.51 15.03
CA HIS A 76 9.35 -15.04 13.96
C HIS A 76 8.90 -14.70 12.53
N MET A 77 8.01 -13.72 12.38
CA MET A 77 7.30 -13.35 11.16
C MET A 77 7.24 -11.82 11.05
N GLY A 78 7.18 -11.30 9.82
CA GLY A 78 7.07 -9.86 9.59
C GLY A 78 5.68 -9.33 9.93
N TYR A 79 5.57 -8.45 10.93
CA TYR A 79 4.31 -7.79 11.27
C TYR A 79 4.17 -6.44 10.55
N GLY A 80 3.16 -6.30 9.69
CA GLY A 80 2.98 -5.13 8.82
C GLY A 80 2.30 -3.93 9.49
N ILE A 81 1.46 -4.16 10.51
CA ILE A 81 0.60 -3.12 11.12
C ILE A 81 1.33 -2.51 12.31
N LYS A 82 2.20 -1.53 12.02
CA LYS A 82 3.05 -0.86 12.99
C LYS A 82 2.71 0.62 13.10
N ALA A 83 2.80 1.19 14.30
CA ALA A 83 2.50 2.61 14.50
C ALA A 83 3.50 3.49 13.73
N SER A 84 4.78 3.13 13.76
CA SER A 84 5.84 3.78 12.99
C SER A 84 5.61 3.69 11.48
N ALA A 85 5.14 2.55 10.97
CA ALA A 85 4.82 2.37 9.56
C ALA A 85 3.65 3.27 9.12
N HIS A 86 2.67 3.53 10.00
CA HIS A 86 1.59 4.47 9.68
C HIS A 86 2.06 5.92 9.68
N LEU A 87 3.00 6.29 10.57
CA LEU A 87 3.63 7.61 10.57
C LEU A 87 4.43 7.83 9.29
N TYR A 88 5.18 6.82 8.86
CA TYR A 88 5.86 6.79 7.56
C TYR A 88 4.86 7.00 6.41
N SER A 89 3.80 6.19 6.33
CA SER A 89 2.80 6.28 5.27
C SER A 89 2.09 7.64 5.23
N LEU A 90 1.81 8.25 6.39
CA LEU A 90 1.25 9.59 6.48
C LEU A 90 2.19 10.63 5.87
N ALA A 91 3.47 10.59 6.23
CA ALA A 91 4.47 11.49 5.69
C ALA A 91 4.66 11.30 4.18
N VAL A 92 4.65 10.05 3.69
CA VAL A 92 4.69 9.74 2.26
C VAL A 92 3.51 10.37 1.52
N ILE A 93 2.28 10.24 2.04
CA ILE A 93 1.09 10.85 1.44
C ILE A 93 1.25 12.38 1.37
N MET A 94 1.71 13.02 2.45
CA MET A 94 1.99 14.46 2.44
C MET A 94 3.09 14.83 1.44
N VAL A 95 4.15 14.06 1.28
CA VAL A 95 5.18 14.37 0.28
C VAL A 95 4.62 14.23 -1.14
N LEU A 96 3.88 13.15 -1.42
CA LEU A 96 3.35 12.85 -2.75
C LEU A 96 2.26 13.81 -3.21
N PHE A 97 1.39 14.26 -2.30
CA PHE A 97 0.31 15.20 -2.62
C PHE A 97 0.76 16.66 -2.71
N SER A 98 2.02 16.99 -2.41
CA SER A 98 2.48 18.37 -2.55
C SER A 98 2.50 18.80 -4.03
N GLU A 99 2.22 20.08 -4.28
CA GLU A 99 2.28 20.63 -5.65
C GLU A 99 3.67 20.50 -6.27
N LYS A 100 4.73 20.67 -5.46
CA LYS A 100 6.11 20.58 -5.92
C LYS A 100 6.41 19.17 -6.44
N THR A 101 6.00 18.15 -5.69
CA THR A 101 6.14 16.75 -6.10
C THR A 101 5.29 16.47 -7.33
N GLN A 102 4.03 16.89 -7.35
CA GLN A 102 3.15 16.69 -8.49
C GLN A 102 3.71 17.30 -9.78
N ARG A 103 4.16 18.56 -9.77
CA ARG A 103 4.75 19.22 -10.95
C ARG A 103 5.96 18.47 -11.46
N LYS A 104 6.85 18.03 -10.55
CA LYS A 104 8.03 17.24 -10.90
C LYS A 104 7.67 15.87 -11.47
N PHE A 105 6.66 15.19 -10.92
CA PHE A 105 6.23 13.89 -11.44
C PHE A 105 5.51 13.99 -12.79
N THR A 106 4.72 15.04 -13.02
CA THR A 106 4.06 15.27 -14.32
C THR A 106 5.05 15.48 -15.47
N SER A 107 6.29 15.93 -15.20
CA SER A 107 7.30 16.10 -16.26
C SER A 107 7.89 14.78 -16.76
N PHE A 108 7.65 13.64 -16.09
CA PHE A 108 8.13 12.32 -16.54
C PHE A 108 7.27 11.68 -17.64
N GLY A 109 6.22 12.36 -18.12
CA GLY A 109 5.49 12.00 -19.33
C GLY A 109 4.89 10.59 -19.32
N LEU A 110 5.47 9.68 -20.12
CA LEU A 110 4.98 8.30 -20.28
C LEU A 110 5.03 7.49 -18.97
N TRP A 111 6.13 7.58 -18.22
CA TRP A 111 6.30 6.82 -16.97
C TRP A 111 5.28 7.22 -15.91
N PHE A 112 4.99 8.52 -15.80
CA PHE A 112 3.95 9.02 -14.91
C PHE A 112 2.57 8.49 -15.31
N ARG A 113 2.23 8.50 -16.61
CA ARG A 113 0.96 7.95 -17.10
C ARG A 113 0.81 6.46 -16.79
N LEU A 114 1.88 5.67 -16.98
CA LEU A 114 1.88 4.25 -16.64
C LEU A 114 1.70 4.02 -15.13
N LEU A 115 2.39 4.81 -14.30
CA LEU A 115 2.27 4.71 -12.84
C LEU A 115 0.85 5.06 -12.37
N VAL A 116 0.25 6.12 -12.92
CA VAL A 116 -1.14 6.51 -12.65
C VAL A 116 -2.11 5.41 -13.09
N TRP A 117 -1.91 4.85 -14.28
CA TRP A 117 -2.74 3.75 -14.78
C TRP A 117 -2.65 2.50 -13.89
N LEU A 118 -1.43 2.07 -13.52
CA LEU A 118 -1.22 0.99 -12.56
C LEU A 118 -1.89 1.28 -11.22
N GLY A 119 -1.81 2.51 -10.73
CA GLY A 119 -2.48 2.96 -9.52
C GLY A 119 -4.00 2.81 -9.59
N GLN A 120 -4.63 3.12 -10.73
CA GLN A 120 -6.07 2.98 -10.94
C GLN A 120 -6.56 1.53 -10.96
N ILE A 121 -5.70 0.56 -11.25
CA ILE A 121 -6.02 -0.89 -11.22
C ILE A 121 -5.39 -1.60 -10.02
N SER A 122 -4.72 -0.87 -9.13
CA SER A 122 -3.94 -1.43 -8.03
C SER A 122 -4.76 -2.28 -7.06
N PHE A 123 -6.01 -1.89 -6.77
CA PHE A 123 -6.92 -2.68 -5.96
C PHE A 123 -7.26 -4.02 -6.62
N GLY A 124 -7.46 -4.01 -7.95
CA GLY A 124 -7.69 -5.22 -8.71
C GLY A 124 -6.50 -6.17 -8.70
N ILE A 125 -5.31 -5.63 -8.90
CA ILE A 125 -4.05 -6.37 -8.79
C ILE A 125 -3.92 -6.96 -7.38
N TYR A 126 -4.18 -6.18 -6.33
CA TYR A 126 -4.12 -6.63 -4.95
C TYR A 126 -5.03 -7.83 -4.67
N LEU A 127 -6.24 -7.87 -5.25
CA LEU A 127 -7.15 -9.00 -5.03
C LEU A 127 -6.69 -10.30 -5.70
N ILE A 128 -6.01 -10.22 -6.84
CA ILE A 128 -5.74 -11.40 -7.67
C ILE A 128 -4.28 -11.85 -7.70
N HIS A 129 -3.32 -10.99 -7.33
CA HIS A 129 -1.89 -11.26 -7.50
C HIS A 129 -1.43 -12.54 -6.79
N CYS A 130 -2.02 -12.88 -5.64
CA CYS A 130 -1.74 -14.12 -4.92
C CYS A 130 -2.02 -15.38 -5.75
N PHE A 131 -3.05 -15.37 -6.60
CA PHE A 131 -3.32 -16.51 -7.50
C PHE A 131 -2.17 -16.74 -8.47
N PHE A 132 -1.63 -15.66 -9.05
CA PHE A 132 -0.47 -15.76 -9.93
C PHE A 132 0.78 -16.21 -9.17
N ILE A 133 1.02 -15.70 -7.96
CA ILE A 133 2.14 -16.16 -7.12
C ILE A 133 2.05 -17.67 -6.87
N MET A 134 0.87 -18.19 -6.53
CA MET A 134 0.64 -19.63 -6.31
C MET A 134 0.82 -20.47 -7.58
N VAL A 135 0.48 -19.95 -8.75
CA VAL A 135 0.70 -20.63 -10.03
C VAL A 135 2.19 -20.64 -10.38
N LEU A 136 2.86 -19.49 -10.28
CA LEU A 136 4.29 -19.36 -10.57
C LEU A 136 5.13 -20.25 -9.64
N SER A 137 4.76 -20.38 -8.37
CA SER A 137 5.49 -21.22 -7.41
C SER A 137 5.39 -22.73 -7.68
N ARG A 138 4.44 -23.17 -8.52
CA ARG A 138 4.31 -24.57 -8.95
C ARG A 138 5.05 -24.87 -10.26
N LEU A 139 5.57 -23.86 -10.95
CA LEU A 139 6.37 -24.07 -12.14
C LEU A 139 7.76 -24.60 -11.76
N PRO A 140 8.40 -25.39 -12.63
CA PRO A 140 9.74 -25.92 -12.38
C PRO A 140 10.85 -24.85 -12.42
N PHE A 141 10.50 -23.58 -12.65
CA PHE A 141 11.43 -22.46 -12.75
C PHE A 141 11.51 -21.71 -11.42
N HIS A 142 12.73 -21.50 -10.92
CA HIS A 142 12.98 -20.62 -9.79
C HIS A 142 13.11 -19.18 -10.27
N TRP A 143 12.16 -18.35 -9.86
CA TRP A 143 12.17 -16.92 -10.12
C TRP A 143 12.84 -16.21 -8.94
N ASP A 144 13.74 -15.26 -9.22
CA ASP A 144 14.14 -14.31 -8.20
C ASP A 144 12.97 -13.38 -7.85
N TRP A 145 13.03 -12.78 -6.66
CA TRP A 145 11.93 -11.95 -6.14
C TRP A 145 11.57 -10.77 -7.06
N PHE A 146 12.56 -10.14 -7.70
CA PHE A 146 12.32 -9.00 -8.59
C PHE A 146 11.61 -9.45 -9.87
N SER A 147 12.11 -10.49 -10.52
CA SER A 147 11.51 -11.04 -11.74
C SER A 147 10.10 -11.56 -11.48
N GLN A 148 9.90 -12.29 -10.38
CA GLN A 148 8.58 -12.77 -9.97
C GLN A 148 7.60 -11.62 -9.78
N THR A 149 8.03 -10.55 -9.10
CA THR A 149 7.20 -9.36 -8.87
C THR A 149 6.77 -8.71 -10.19
N PHE A 150 7.70 -8.55 -11.13
CA PHE A 150 7.40 -7.92 -12.42
C PHE A 150 6.43 -8.76 -13.25
N VAL A 151 6.63 -10.09 -13.29
CA VAL A 151 5.75 -11.02 -14.02
C VAL A 151 4.36 -11.06 -13.39
N VAL A 152 4.27 -11.20 -12.07
CA VAL A 152 2.98 -11.20 -11.36
C VAL A 152 2.24 -9.88 -11.57
N LEU A 153 2.95 -8.75 -11.51
CA LEU A 153 2.37 -7.44 -11.77
C LEU A 153 1.85 -7.33 -13.20
N ALA A 154 2.62 -7.78 -14.19
CA ALA A 154 2.23 -7.76 -15.60
C ALA A 154 1.00 -8.64 -15.87
N LEU A 155 1.02 -9.90 -15.40
CA LEU A 155 -0.08 -10.85 -15.57
C LEU A 155 -1.36 -10.36 -14.90
N SER A 156 -1.25 -9.88 -13.65
CA SER A 156 -2.39 -9.33 -12.92
C SER A 156 -2.96 -8.10 -13.62
N SER A 157 -2.10 -7.19 -14.08
CA SER A 157 -2.53 -5.99 -14.81
C SER A 157 -3.24 -6.34 -16.12
N CYS A 158 -2.73 -7.33 -16.86
CA CYS A 158 -3.36 -7.82 -18.09
C CYS A 158 -4.73 -8.41 -17.83
N LEU A 159 -4.88 -9.23 -16.78
CA LEU A 159 -6.17 -9.84 -16.44
C LEU A 159 -7.20 -8.76 -16.03
N VAL A 160 -6.82 -7.82 -15.15
CA VAL A 160 -7.71 -6.73 -14.74
C VAL A 160 -8.12 -5.89 -15.94
N TYR A 161 -7.18 -5.57 -16.83
CA TYR A 161 -7.46 -4.83 -18.06
C TYR A 161 -8.44 -5.59 -18.98
N GLY A 162 -8.23 -6.89 -19.18
CA GLY A 162 -9.11 -7.75 -19.95
C GLY A 162 -10.53 -7.81 -19.38
N VAL A 163 -10.66 -8.00 -18.06
CA VAL A 163 -11.96 -8.05 -17.37
C VAL A 163 -12.69 -6.71 -17.48
N ARG A 164 -12.00 -5.58 -17.28
CA ARG A 164 -12.58 -4.24 -17.47
C ARG A 164 -13.13 -4.03 -18.89
N ARG A 165 -12.48 -4.63 -19.89
CA ARG A 165 -12.86 -4.48 -21.31
C ARG A 165 -14.01 -5.40 -21.71
N VAL A 166 -14.05 -6.64 -21.21
CA VAL A 166 -15.07 -7.63 -21.59
C VAL A 166 -16.32 -7.54 -20.70
N LEU A 167 -16.16 -7.27 -19.40
CA LEU A 167 -17.23 -7.27 -18.39
C LEU A 167 -17.22 -5.98 -17.54
N PRO A 168 -17.47 -4.81 -18.15
CA PRO A 168 -17.35 -3.52 -17.46
C PRO A 168 -18.35 -3.32 -16.30
N SER A 169 -19.48 -4.04 -16.32
CA SER A 169 -20.48 -4.01 -15.25
C SER A 169 -20.01 -4.77 -14.00
N VAL A 170 -19.34 -5.91 -14.17
CA VAL A 170 -18.76 -6.70 -13.08
C VAL A 170 -17.55 -5.97 -12.51
N ALA A 171 -16.69 -5.44 -13.37
CA ALA A 171 -15.53 -4.66 -12.94
C ALA A 171 -15.92 -3.51 -12.01
N ARG A 172 -16.94 -2.72 -12.39
CA ARG A 172 -17.46 -1.63 -11.53
C ARG A 172 -18.01 -2.10 -10.18
N ARG A 173 -18.64 -3.27 -10.10
CA ARG A 173 -19.18 -3.81 -8.83
C ARG A 173 -18.08 -4.28 -7.87
N VAL A 174 -17.02 -4.85 -8.41
CA VAL A 174 -15.90 -5.40 -7.62
C VAL A 174 -14.88 -4.32 -7.25
N GLY A 175 -15.07 -3.07 -7.72
CA GLY A 175 -14.12 -1.98 -7.53
C GLY A 175 -12.88 -2.11 -8.43
N PHE A 176 -12.99 -2.89 -9.51
CA PHE A 176 -11.95 -3.06 -10.50
C PHE A 176 -11.83 -1.91 -11.44
#